data_AF-A0A7C1AYD6-F1
#
_entry.id   AF-A0A7C1AYD6-F1
#
_cell.length_a   1.000
_cell.length_b   1.000
_cell.length_c   1.000
_cell.angle_alpha   90.00
_cell.angle_beta   90.00
_cell.angle_gamma   90.00
#
_symmetry.space_group_name_H-M   'P 1'
#
loop_
_entity.id
_entity.type
_entity.pdbx_description
1 polymer ?
#
loop_
_entity_poly.entity_id
_entity_poly.type
_entity_poly.pdbx_seq_one_letter_code
_entity_poly.pdbx_strand_id
1 'polypeptide(L)'
;MRKSSLFIVVLLSLLFVLPSVVPAREKLPNDVVWVKRSTTYKCCVQQAYLNAMDRLRGLAEDKKAGTWCVVLDADETIISNVAFQMSGIPFSSKSWTEWCEKSAATALPGGEEFCALAQKLGGKVIIVTNRKGHLQAATEKNLKDIGFPYDVLLTRSGPYAKDKTKVMRREAIRTGTIKTLPAGMNLPPLEIVMLAGDQTHDLYDSHKLNFEDVKDRFAKDFIIIPNPMYGSWTRPPMYPEPYSSRNISRPNTAAPAEKDTSSLKAITPEEAIDKVGEKVMVETEIVSVYDPAAKGKGGPVKLNTSRDWNEGLTIILFNKDGSFGDPSRFDGKKVRATGKVGTYHDTVQLTIGGPDDIEIVE
;
A
#
# COMPACT_ATOMS: atom_id res chain seq x y z
N MET A 1 -68.82 -36.74 -52.43
CA MET A 1 -68.45 -36.63 -51.01
C MET A 1 -66.97 -36.95 -50.82
N ARG A 2 -66.10 -35.94 -50.71
CA ARG A 2 -64.73 -36.09 -50.21
C ARG A 2 -64.41 -34.84 -49.39
N LYS A 3 -64.25 -35.03 -48.07
CA LYS A 3 -63.87 -34.00 -47.10
C LYS A 3 -62.36 -33.80 -47.21
N SER A 4 -61.92 -32.57 -47.50
CA SER A 4 -60.51 -32.19 -47.38
C SER A 4 -60.34 -31.44 -46.06
N SER A 5 -59.73 -32.10 -45.08
CA SER A 5 -59.44 -31.55 -43.76
C SER A 5 -58.28 -30.56 -43.85
N LEU A 6 -58.51 -29.34 -43.36
CA LEU A 6 -57.51 -28.29 -43.20
C LEU A 6 -56.68 -28.57 -41.94
N PHE A 7 -55.41 -28.94 -42.08
CA PHE A 7 -54.48 -29.07 -40.96
C PHE A 7 -53.84 -27.70 -40.70
N ILE A 8 -54.26 -27.03 -39.62
CA ILE A 8 -53.58 -25.85 -39.08
C ILE A 8 -52.46 -26.34 -38.15
N VAL A 9 -51.21 -26.20 -38.59
CA VAL A 9 -50.04 -26.41 -37.73
C VAL A 9 -49.82 -25.11 -36.96
N VAL A 10 -50.20 -25.09 -35.68
CA VAL A 10 -49.84 -24.00 -34.76
C VAL A 10 -48.42 -24.27 -34.27
N LEU A 11 -47.45 -23.56 -34.85
CA LEU A 11 -46.06 -23.59 -34.40
C LEU A 11 -45.94 -22.70 -33.14
N LEU A 12 -46.06 -23.31 -31.96
CA LEU A 12 -45.74 -22.64 -30.69
C LEU A 12 -44.21 -22.47 -30.58
N SER A 13 -43.73 -21.29 -30.95
CA SER A 13 -42.36 -20.84 -30.65
C SER A 13 -42.24 -20.56 -29.15
N LEU A 14 -41.78 -21.55 -28.39
CA LEU A 14 -41.27 -21.34 -27.03
C LEU A 14 -40.00 -20.49 -27.11
N LEU A 15 -40.15 -19.17 -26.95
CA LEU A 15 -39.07 -18.26 -26.58
C LEU A 15 -38.60 -18.66 -25.17
N PHE A 16 -37.57 -19.50 -25.10
CA PHE A 16 -36.79 -19.68 -23.88
C PHE A 16 -36.07 -18.37 -23.57
N VAL A 17 -36.68 -17.54 -22.75
CA VAL A 17 -35.99 -16.42 -22.07
C VAL A 17 -35.05 -17.07 -21.07
N LEU A 18 -33.80 -17.29 -21.47
CA LEU A 18 -32.75 -17.64 -20.52
C LEU A 18 -32.67 -16.48 -19.52
N PRO A 19 -32.84 -16.71 -18.20
CA PRO A 19 -32.62 -15.66 -17.23
C PRO A 19 -31.18 -15.18 -17.41
N SER A 20 -31.01 -13.90 -17.74
CA SER A 20 -29.71 -13.27 -17.71
C SER A 20 -29.21 -13.42 -16.27
N VAL A 21 -28.24 -14.31 -16.07
CA VAL A 21 -27.52 -14.41 -14.81
C VAL A 21 -26.78 -13.08 -14.68
N VAL A 22 -27.40 -12.11 -14.01
CA VAL A 22 -26.72 -10.90 -13.59
C VAL A 22 -25.59 -11.38 -12.70
N PRO A 23 -24.31 -11.21 -13.09
CA PRO A 23 -23.22 -11.63 -12.23
C PRO A 23 -23.41 -10.96 -10.88
N ALA A 24 -23.39 -11.75 -9.81
CA ALA A 24 -23.54 -11.25 -8.46
C ALA A 24 -22.49 -10.14 -8.28
N ARG A 25 -22.94 -8.89 -8.10
CA ARG A 25 -22.04 -7.78 -7.87
C ARG A 25 -21.24 -8.12 -6.63
N GLU A 26 -19.94 -8.34 -6.79
CA GLU A 26 -19.08 -8.67 -5.65
C GLU A 26 -19.28 -7.63 -4.56
N LYS A 27 -19.55 -8.12 -3.35
CA LYS A 27 -19.78 -7.27 -2.20
C LYS A 27 -18.45 -6.66 -1.81
N LEU A 28 -18.31 -5.35 -2.00
CA LEU A 28 -17.13 -4.61 -1.55
C LEU A 28 -16.89 -4.85 -0.04
N PRO A 29 -15.63 -4.96 0.40
CA PRO A 29 -15.34 -5.12 1.82
C PRO A 29 -15.72 -3.87 2.64
N ASN A 30 -15.96 -4.05 3.95
CA ASN A 30 -16.57 -3.01 4.80
C ASN A 30 -15.72 -1.75 4.94
N ASP A 31 -14.39 -1.88 4.91
CA ASP A 31 -13.42 -0.78 4.91
C ASP A 31 -13.61 0.15 3.70
N VAL A 32 -13.69 -0.39 2.48
CA VAL A 32 -13.93 0.35 1.24
C VAL A 32 -15.33 0.95 1.25
N VAL A 33 -16.33 0.20 1.72
CA VAL A 33 -17.71 0.69 1.83
C VAL A 33 -17.80 1.88 2.79
N TRP A 34 -17.12 1.81 3.94
CA TRP A 34 -17.12 2.88 4.93
C TRP A 34 -16.48 4.16 4.37
N VAL A 35 -15.29 4.06 3.77
CA VAL A 35 -14.63 5.22 3.13
C VAL A 35 -15.48 5.79 2.00
N LYS A 36 -16.04 4.94 1.12
CA LYS A 36 -16.78 5.40 -0.05
C LYS A 36 -18.12 6.05 0.30
N ARG A 37 -18.88 5.43 1.21
CA ARG A 37 -20.31 5.72 1.38
C ARG A 37 -20.62 6.39 2.70
N SER A 38 -19.79 6.23 3.72
CA SER A 38 -20.14 6.72 5.05
C SER A 38 -19.99 8.23 5.14
N THR A 39 -21.06 8.91 5.54
CA THR A 39 -20.95 10.29 6.01
C THR A 39 -20.07 10.39 7.25
N THR A 40 -20.01 9.35 8.10
CA THR A 40 -19.15 9.38 9.30
C THR A 40 -17.67 9.41 8.96
N TYR A 41 -17.24 8.76 7.87
CA TYR A 41 -15.87 8.90 7.36
C TYR A 41 -15.58 10.37 7.01
N LYS A 42 -16.46 11.00 6.21
CA LYS A 42 -16.33 12.42 5.86
C LYS A 42 -16.29 13.33 7.08
N CYS A 43 -17.13 13.05 8.10
CA CYS A 43 -17.10 13.78 9.36
C CYS A 43 -15.75 13.65 10.08
N CYS A 44 -15.16 12.44 10.13
CA CYS A 44 -13.85 12.24 10.74
C CYS A 44 -12.74 13.03 10.01
N VAL A 45 -12.72 12.97 8.68
CA VAL A 45 -11.73 13.73 7.87
C VAL A 45 -11.92 15.24 8.05
N GLN A 46 -13.16 15.73 7.97
CA GLN A 46 -13.49 17.14 8.17
C GLN A 46 -13.09 17.61 9.58
N GLN A 47 -13.38 16.82 10.61
CA GLN A 47 -13.02 17.13 11.98
C GLN A 47 -11.50 17.25 12.17
N ALA A 48 -10.73 16.35 11.55
CA ALA A 48 -9.28 16.40 11.61
C ALA A 48 -8.73 17.72 11.05
N TYR A 49 -9.19 18.15 9.87
CA TYR A 49 -8.74 19.40 9.25
C TYR A 49 -9.29 20.66 9.94
N LEU A 50 -10.53 20.66 10.44
CA LEU A 50 -11.06 21.78 11.22
C LEU A 50 -10.25 22.00 12.50
N ASN A 51 -9.94 20.93 13.23
CA ASN A 51 -9.11 20.99 14.43
C ASN A 51 -7.68 21.46 14.10
N ALA A 52 -7.12 20.97 13.00
CA ALA A 52 -5.81 21.41 12.52
C ALA A 52 -5.79 22.90 12.20
N MET A 53 -6.80 23.41 11.50
CA MET A 53 -6.91 24.84 11.18
C MET A 53 -7.02 25.72 12.42
N ASP A 54 -7.78 25.29 13.43
CA ASP A 54 -7.86 26.00 14.72
C ASP A 54 -6.47 26.13 15.37
N ARG A 55 -5.73 25.02 15.46
CA ARG A 55 -4.39 25.00 16.05
C ARG A 55 -3.35 25.74 15.21
N LEU A 56 -3.46 25.67 13.89
CA LEU A 56 -2.51 26.29 12.97
C LEU A 56 -2.45 27.80 13.16
N ARG A 57 -3.59 28.45 13.45
CA ARG A 57 -3.62 29.90 13.71
C ARG A 57 -2.67 30.27 14.84
N GLY A 58 -2.76 29.58 15.98
CA GLY A 58 -1.87 29.81 17.12
C GLY A 58 -0.41 29.44 16.85
N LEU A 59 -0.15 28.32 16.16
CA LEU A 59 1.21 27.93 15.80
C LEU A 59 1.90 28.93 14.85
N ALA A 60 1.12 29.67 14.06
CA ALA A 60 1.62 30.61 13.06
C ALA A 60 1.79 32.05 13.57
N GLU A 61 1.23 32.42 14.73
CA GLU A 61 1.20 33.81 15.24
C GLU A 61 2.58 34.49 15.25
N ASP A 62 3.60 33.78 15.75
CA ASP A 62 4.96 34.31 15.87
C ASP A 62 5.90 33.86 14.74
N LYS A 63 5.37 33.21 13.70
CA LYS A 63 6.20 32.66 12.62
C LYS A 63 6.36 33.67 11.48
N LYS A 64 7.61 33.87 11.06
CA LYS A 64 7.90 34.68 9.88
C LYS A 64 7.41 33.99 8.61
N ALA A 65 6.74 34.73 7.73
CA ALA A 65 6.32 34.22 6.43
C ALA A 65 7.50 33.62 5.64
N GLY A 66 7.28 32.44 5.07
CA GLY A 66 8.25 31.71 4.26
C GLY A 66 9.33 30.95 5.04
N THR A 67 9.29 30.91 6.38
CA THR A 67 10.26 30.16 7.21
C THR A 67 9.70 28.88 7.83
N TRP A 68 8.43 28.57 7.56
CA TRP A 68 7.73 27.41 8.12
C TRP A 68 6.82 26.76 7.10
N CYS A 69 6.46 25.51 7.34
CA CYS A 69 5.57 24.75 6.47
C CYS A 69 4.68 23.77 7.22
N VAL A 70 3.58 23.42 6.57
CA VAL A 70 2.82 22.20 6.84
C VAL A 70 3.23 21.14 5.82
N VAL A 71 3.35 19.89 6.27
CA VAL A 71 3.68 18.77 5.40
C VAL A 71 2.54 17.77 5.40
N LEU A 72 2.07 17.40 4.21
CA LEU A 72 0.96 16.47 4.05
C LEU A 72 1.37 15.28 3.17
N ASP A 73 0.89 14.09 3.50
CA ASP A 73 0.80 13.02 2.53
C ASP A 73 -0.24 13.33 1.42
N ALA A 74 -0.16 12.61 0.30
CA ALA A 74 -1.13 12.69 -0.78
C ALA A 74 -2.30 11.69 -0.61
N ASP A 75 -2.00 10.40 -0.72
CA ASP A 75 -2.97 9.32 -0.95
C ASP A 75 -3.73 9.01 0.34
N GLU A 76 -5.07 9.07 0.31
CA GLU A 76 -5.93 8.92 1.49
C GLU A 76 -5.76 10.02 2.56
N THR A 77 -4.99 11.07 2.25
CA THR A 77 -4.78 12.24 3.11
C THR A 77 -5.41 13.51 2.54
N ILE A 78 -5.05 13.87 1.30
CA ILE A 78 -5.65 15.01 0.55
C ILE A 78 -6.40 14.56 -0.70
N ILE A 79 -6.06 13.40 -1.26
CA ILE A 79 -6.76 12.80 -2.40
C ILE A 79 -7.29 11.42 -2.02
N SER A 80 -8.46 11.06 -2.52
CA SER A 80 -9.08 9.75 -2.32
C SER A 80 -8.88 8.88 -3.55
N ASN A 81 -8.27 7.73 -3.34
CA ASN A 81 -8.10 6.65 -4.29
C ASN A 81 -9.12 5.53 -4.07
N VAL A 82 -10.19 5.78 -3.33
CA VAL A 82 -11.24 4.77 -3.06
C VAL A 82 -11.83 4.20 -4.36
N ALA A 83 -11.82 4.96 -5.46
CA ALA A 83 -12.26 4.48 -6.77
C ALA A 83 -11.36 3.36 -7.34
N PHE A 84 -10.05 3.37 -7.05
CA PHE A 84 -9.16 2.26 -7.35
C PHE A 84 -9.57 1.01 -6.57
N GLN A 85 -9.81 1.15 -5.26
CA GLN A 85 -10.25 0.04 -4.39
C GLN A 85 -11.60 -0.54 -4.85
N MET A 86 -12.51 0.33 -5.31
CA MET A 86 -13.81 -0.09 -5.85
C MET A 86 -13.73 -0.82 -7.19
N SER A 87 -12.62 -0.70 -7.93
CA SER A 87 -12.47 -1.36 -9.24
C SER A 87 -12.33 -2.87 -9.12
N GLY A 88 -11.98 -3.38 -7.92
CA GLY A 88 -11.68 -4.80 -7.69
C GLY A 88 -10.34 -5.24 -8.29
N ILE A 89 -9.63 -4.37 -9.01
CA ILE A 89 -8.31 -4.68 -9.56
C ILE A 89 -7.32 -4.80 -8.40
N PRO A 90 -6.62 -5.95 -8.25
CA PRO A 90 -5.60 -6.10 -7.22
C PRO A 90 -4.50 -5.05 -7.35
N PHE A 91 -3.98 -4.63 -6.21
CA PHE A 91 -2.83 -3.74 -6.18
C PHE A 91 -1.60 -4.42 -6.79
N SER A 92 -1.02 -3.78 -7.80
CA SER A 92 0.34 -4.03 -8.29
C SER A 92 0.98 -2.70 -8.66
N SER A 93 2.31 -2.66 -8.81
CA SER A 93 3.00 -1.44 -9.26
C SER A 93 2.46 -0.95 -10.63
N LYS A 94 2.04 -1.89 -11.49
CA LYS A 94 1.48 -1.60 -12.81
C LYS A 94 0.07 -1.04 -12.70
N SER A 95 -0.86 -1.74 -12.04
CA SER A 95 -2.25 -1.29 -11.92
C SER A 95 -2.37 0.03 -11.17
N TRP A 96 -1.49 0.27 -10.18
CA TRP A 96 -1.40 1.54 -9.49
C TRP A 96 -0.89 2.66 -10.39
N THR A 97 0.12 2.40 -11.23
CA THR A 97 0.63 3.38 -12.20
C THR A 97 -0.47 3.79 -13.18
N GLU A 98 -1.17 2.80 -13.75
CA GLU A 98 -2.30 3.03 -14.67
C GLU A 98 -3.44 3.81 -14.00
N TRP A 99 -3.69 3.60 -12.70
CA TRP A 99 -4.64 4.40 -11.93
C TRP A 99 -4.18 5.85 -11.78
N CYS A 100 -2.95 6.07 -11.32
CA CYS A 100 -2.43 7.42 -11.11
C CYS A 100 -2.38 8.24 -12.41
N GLU A 101 -2.04 7.61 -13.54
CA GLU A 101 -1.98 8.25 -14.86
C GLU A 101 -3.35 8.72 -15.37
N LYS A 102 -4.45 8.15 -14.87
CA LYS A 102 -5.79 8.67 -15.15
C LYS A 102 -6.04 10.04 -14.49
N SER A 103 -5.26 10.40 -13.47
CA SER A 103 -5.40 11.65 -12.70
C SER A 103 -6.85 11.91 -12.23
N ALA A 104 -7.55 10.84 -11.85
CA ALA A 104 -8.99 10.86 -11.57
C ALA A 104 -9.32 10.72 -10.07
N ALA A 105 -8.33 10.82 -9.18
CA ALA A 105 -8.57 10.84 -7.74
C ALA A 105 -9.27 12.15 -7.35
N THR A 106 -10.17 12.08 -6.36
CA THR A 106 -10.95 13.24 -5.91
C THR A 106 -10.36 13.82 -4.63
N ALA A 107 -10.53 15.11 -4.37
CA ALA A 107 -10.13 15.72 -3.10
C ALA A 107 -10.86 15.08 -1.90
N LEU A 108 -10.16 14.99 -0.77
CA LEU A 108 -10.77 14.73 0.54
C LEU A 108 -11.26 16.05 1.17
N PRO A 109 -12.35 16.03 1.96
CA PRO A 109 -12.93 17.25 2.51
C PRO A 109 -12.01 17.92 3.54
N GLY A 110 -11.90 19.25 3.50
CA GLY A 110 -11.17 20.06 4.49
C GLY A 110 -9.68 20.27 4.19
N GLY A 111 -9.06 19.42 3.36
CA GLY A 111 -7.63 19.51 3.06
C GLY A 111 -7.27 20.77 2.27
N GLU A 112 -8.11 21.15 1.31
CA GLU A 112 -7.93 22.37 0.49
C GLU A 112 -7.97 23.61 1.38
N GLU A 113 -8.98 23.72 2.24
CA GLU A 113 -9.16 24.86 3.15
C GLU A 113 -8.00 24.98 4.15
N PHE A 114 -7.51 23.84 4.65
CA PHE A 114 -6.34 23.80 5.53
C PHE A 114 -5.08 24.31 4.83
N CYS A 115 -4.80 23.82 3.61
CA CYS A 115 -3.64 24.25 2.84
C CYS A 115 -3.73 25.74 2.44
N ALA A 116 -4.91 26.20 2.02
CA ALA A 116 -5.15 27.61 1.73
C ALA A 116 -4.95 28.50 2.97
N LEU A 117 -5.40 28.06 4.15
CA LEU A 117 -5.14 28.76 5.40
C LEU A 117 -3.65 28.84 5.72
N ALA A 118 -2.91 27.73 5.57
CA ALA A 118 -1.46 27.72 5.81
C ALA A 118 -0.73 28.74 4.93
N GLN A 119 -1.05 28.78 3.63
CA GLN A 119 -0.48 29.77 2.70
C GLN A 119 -0.88 31.20 3.05
N LYS A 120 -2.15 31.43 3.43
CA LYS A 120 -2.64 32.74 3.87
C LYS A 120 -1.91 33.25 5.12
N LEU A 121 -1.52 32.36 6.02
CA LEU A 121 -0.73 32.67 7.21
C LEU A 121 0.78 32.79 6.93
N GLY A 122 1.19 32.70 5.66
CA GLY A 122 2.57 32.85 5.23
C GLY A 122 3.41 31.57 5.29
N GLY A 123 2.80 30.42 5.60
CA GLY A 123 3.46 29.12 5.56
C GLY A 123 3.56 28.55 4.15
N LYS A 124 4.42 27.53 3.99
CA LYS A 124 4.49 26.70 2.78
C LYS A 124 3.69 25.42 2.93
N VAL A 125 3.08 24.96 1.86
CA VAL A 125 2.40 23.67 1.79
C VAL A 125 3.26 22.71 0.97
N ILE A 126 3.82 21.69 1.64
CA ILE A 126 4.67 20.69 0.98
C ILE A 126 3.99 19.33 1.05
N ILE A 127 3.71 18.76 -0.12
CA ILE A 127 3.17 17.41 -0.24
C ILE A 127 4.34 16.43 -0.33
N VAL A 128 4.37 15.43 0.55
CA VAL A 128 5.39 14.37 0.55
C VAL A 128 4.69 13.02 0.39
N THR A 129 4.78 12.42 -0.80
CA THR A 129 4.02 11.21 -1.16
C THR A 129 4.92 10.03 -1.50
N ASN A 130 4.50 8.81 -1.16
CA ASN A 130 5.21 7.60 -1.56
C ASN A 130 4.98 7.15 -3.02
N ARG A 131 4.23 7.93 -3.82
CA ARG A 131 4.21 7.78 -5.27
C ARG A 131 5.64 7.86 -5.82
N LYS A 132 5.96 6.98 -6.78
CA LYS A 132 7.29 6.91 -7.42
C LYS A 132 7.53 8.15 -8.29
N GLY A 133 8.80 8.46 -8.55
CA GLY A 133 9.19 9.65 -9.30
C GLY A 133 8.54 9.81 -10.67
N HIS A 134 8.33 8.70 -11.40
CA HIS A 134 7.68 8.73 -12.71
C HIS A 134 6.20 9.15 -12.67
N LEU A 135 5.56 9.09 -11.49
CA LEU A 135 4.17 9.50 -11.27
C LEU A 135 4.03 10.99 -10.91
N GLN A 136 5.12 11.75 -10.88
CA GLN A 136 5.09 13.16 -10.49
C GLN A 136 4.14 13.98 -11.37
N ALA A 137 4.32 13.94 -12.70
CA ALA A 137 3.48 14.69 -13.63
C ALA A 137 1.99 14.31 -13.53
N ALA A 138 1.69 13.02 -13.40
CA ALA A 138 0.31 12.54 -13.23
C ALA A 138 -0.32 13.00 -11.91
N THR A 139 0.49 13.12 -10.85
CA THR A 139 0.04 13.59 -9.53
C THR A 139 -0.17 15.10 -9.53
N GLU A 140 0.76 15.88 -10.10
CA GLU A 140 0.60 17.33 -10.28
C GLU A 140 -0.62 17.65 -11.15
N LYS A 141 -0.84 16.88 -12.22
CA LYS A 141 -2.05 16.99 -13.04
C LYS A 141 -3.31 16.74 -12.21
N ASN A 142 -3.34 15.67 -11.41
CA ASN A 142 -4.51 15.37 -10.57
C ASN A 142 -4.77 16.50 -9.56
N LEU A 143 -3.73 17.00 -8.87
CA LEU A 143 -3.86 18.09 -7.90
C LEU A 143 -4.36 19.38 -8.57
N LYS A 144 -3.87 19.68 -9.78
CA LYS A 144 -4.35 20.79 -10.59
C LYS A 144 -5.82 20.64 -10.99
N ASP A 145 -6.21 19.46 -11.46
CA ASP A 145 -7.58 19.19 -11.94
C ASP A 145 -8.62 19.32 -10.82
N ILE A 146 -8.25 19.01 -9.57
CA ILE A 146 -9.11 19.20 -8.39
C ILE A 146 -8.93 20.58 -7.73
N GLY A 147 -8.08 21.46 -8.28
CA GLY A 147 -7.86 22.80 -7.75
C GLY A 147 -7.09 22.87 -6.43
N PHE A 148 -6.33 21.83 -6.05
CA PHE A 148 -5.69 21.75 -4.74
C PHE A 148 -4.47 22.70 -4.63
N PRO A 149 -4.40 23.58 -3.61
CA PRO A 149 -3.29 24.50 -3.42
C PRO A 149 -2.09 23.82 -2.75
N TYR A 150 -0.90 23.96 -3.33
CA TYR A 150 0.37 23.52 -2.76
C TYR A 150 1.55 24.32 -3.33
N ASP A 151 2.69 24.34 -2.63
CA ASP A 151 3.92 24.98 -3.10
C ASP A 151 4.87 23.96 -3.75
N VAL A 152 5.03 22.78 -3.15
CA VAL A 152 5.98 21.75 -3.60
C VAL A 152 5.39 20.35 -3.45
N LEU A 153 5.61 19.50 -4.45
CA LEU A 153 5.34 18.06 -4.41
C LEU A 153 6.66 17.28 -4.41
N LEU A 154 6.86 16.41 -3.42
CA LEU A 154 8.01 15.53 -3.28
C LEU A 154 7.60 14.06 -3.40
N THR A 155 7.84 13.48 -4.56
CA THR A 155 7.69 12.04 -4.83
C THR A 155 8.94 11.26 -4.41
N ARG A 156 8.90 9.92 -4.50
CA ARG A 156 10.09 9.06 -4.36
C ARG A 156 10.92 9.09 -5.64
N SER A 157 11.63 10.20 -5.86
CA SER A 157 12.49 10.43 -7.03
C SER A 157 13.94 10.68 -6.63
N GLY A 158 14.86 10.45 -7.57
CA GLY A 158 16.30 10.72 -7.38
C GLY A 158 16.86 10.10 -6.08
N PRO A 159 17.58 10.88 -5.25
CA PRO A 159 18.12 10.39 -3.97
C PRO A 159 17.07 9.85 -2.99
N TYR A 160 15.80 10.23 -3.15
CA TYR A 160 14.70 9.80 -2.28
C TYR A 160 13.96 8.57 -2.81
N ALA A 161 14.42 7.94 -3.90
CA ALA A 161 13.76 6.80 -4.52
C ALA A 161 13.50 5.63 -3.54
N LYS A 162 14.34 5.47 -2.50
CA LYS A 162 14.21 4.43 -1.47
C LYS A 162 13.61 4.92 -0.14
N ASP A 163 13.30 6.22 -0.01
CA ASP A 163 12.80 6.84 1.22
C ASP A 163 11.30 6.52 1.45
N LYS A 164 10.97 5.29 1.86
CA LYS A 164 9.57 4.86 2.11
C LYS A 164 8.97 5.51 3.37
N THR A 165 9.80 5.98 4.30
CA THR A 165 9.40 6.52 5.61
C THR A 165 9.23 8.03 5.60
N LYS A 166 9.57 8.68 4.48
CA LYS A 166 9.53 10.13 4.27
C LYS A 166 10.50 10.92 5.16
N VAL A 167 11.34 10.24 5.95
CA VAL A 167 12.26 10.86 6.91
C VAL A 167 13.30 11.68 6.15
N MET A 168 13.87 11.15 5.07
CA MET A 168 14.90 11.88 4.32
C MET A 168 14.33 13.14 3.66
N ARG A 169 13.11 13.06 3.10
CA ARG A 169 12.44 14.22 2.51
C ARG A 169 12.05 15.26 3.54
N ARG A 170 11.53 14.86 4.72
CA ARG A 170 11.28 15.80 5.83
C ARG A 170 12.55 16.48 6.31
N GLU A 171 13.66 15.75 6.38
CA GLU A 171 14.95 16.34 6.77
C GLU A 171 15.49 17.33 5.74
N ALA A 172 15.32 17.00 4.46
CA ALA A 172 15.69 17.92 3.38
C ALA A 172 14.87 19.22 3.41
N ILE A 173 13.60 19.16 3.81
CA ILE A 173 12.76 20.35 4.06
C ILE A 173 13.32 21.18 5.22
N ARG A 174 13.60 20.53 6.36
CA ARG A 174 14.13 21.23 7.55
C ARG A 174 15.46 21.92 7.31
N THR A 175 16.30 21.33 6.46
CA THR A 175 17.65 21.83 6.17
C THR A 175 17.73 22.68 4.90
N GLY A 176 16.65 22.80 4.13
CA GLY A 176 16.66 23.52 2.85
C GLY A 176 17.51 22.84 1.77
N THR A 177 17.66 21.51 1.82
CA THR A 177 18.57 20.73 0.95
C THR A 177 17.86 19.84 -0.06
N ILE A 178 16.58 20.10 -0.35
CA ILE A 178 15.73 19.30 -1.25
C ILE A 178 16.38 19.18 -2.63
N LYS A 179 16.68 17.95 -3.07
CA LYS A 179 17.41 17.65 -4.31
C LYS A 179 16.56 17.47 -5.56
N THR A 180 15.24 17.48 -5.40
CA THR A 180 14.27 17.12 -6.45
C THR A 180 13.32 18.26 -6.77
N LEU A 181 13.66 19.50 -6.39
CA LEU A 181 12.89 20.68 -6.77
C LEU A 181 12.99 20.93 -8.28
N PRO A 182 11.97 21.55 -8.90
CA PRO A 182 12.06 22.06 -10.27
C PRO A 182 13.27 22.98 -10.44
N ALA A 183 13.84 22.99 -11.65
CA ALA A 183 14.98 23.86 -11.96
C ALA A 183 14.67 25.33 -11.66
N GLY A 184 15.58 26.00 -10.96
CA GLY A 184 15.44 27.41 -10.54
C GLY A 184 14.58 27.62 -9.29
N MET A 185 13.93 26.58 -8.75
CA MET A 185 13.24 26.64 -7.46
C MET A 185 14.20 26.26 -6.32
N ASN A 186 14.23 27.10 -5.29
CA ASN A 186 14.89 26.81 -4.03
C ASN A 186 13.94 27.13 -2.87
N LEU A 187 13.99 26.32 -1.82
CA LEU A 187 13.33 26.61 -0.55
C LEU A 187 14.39 26.81 0.52
N PRO A 188 14.25 27.80 1.42
CA PRO A 188 15.11 27.89 2.58
C PRO A 188 14.87 26.68 3.51
N PRO A 189 15.69 26.52 4.57
CA PRO A 189 15.30 25.72 5.71
C PRO A 189 13.90 26.12 6.21
N LEU A 190 13.00 25.14 6.35
CA LEU A 190 11.63 25.36 6.80
C LEU A 190 11.36 24.60 8.09
N GLU A 191 10.79 25.28 9.08
CA GLU A 191 10.24 24.63 10.26
C GLU A 191 8.94 23.90 9.90
N ILE A 192 8.90 22.58 10.09
CA ILE A 192 7.67 21.78 9.92
C ILE A 192 6.82 21.93 11.17
N VAL A 193 5.73 22.70 11.09
CA VAL A 193 4.85 22.97 12.25
C VAL A 193 3.70 21.96 12.37
N MET A 194 3.31 21.31 11.28
CA MET A 194 2.30 20.25 11.29
C MET A 194 2.61 19.17 10.25
N LEU A 195 2.23 17.94 10.59
CA LEU A 195 2.30 16.77 9.73
C LEU A 195 0.91 16.14 9.59
N ALA A 196 0.46 15.92 8.36
CA ALA A 196 -0.78 15.23 8.05
C ALA A 196 -0.53 13.95 7.26
N GLY A 197 -1.23 12.88 7.59
CA GLY A 197 -1.14 11.62 6.86
C GLY A 197 -2.18 10.60 7.30
N ASP A 198 -2.22 9.48 6.59
CA ASP A 198 -3.06 8.33 6.92
C ASP A 198 -2.26 7.20 7.60
N GLN A 199 -0.93 7.29 7.63
CA GLN A 199 -0.04 6.29 8.21
C GLN A 199 0.93 6.90 9.23
N THR A 200 1.44 6.07 10.14
CA THR A 200 2.37 6.51 11.19
C THR A 200 3.66 7.10 10.64
N HIS A 201 4.18 6.56 9.52
CA HIS A 201 5.40 7.06 8.90
C HIS A 201 5.25 8.44 8.24
N ASP A 202 4.02 8.93 8.04
CA ASP A 202 3.76 10.29 7.58
C ASP A 202 3.99 11.30 8.70
N LEU A 203 3.71 10.87 9.94
CA LEU A 203 3.70 11.71 11.13
C LEU A 203 5.05 11.68 11.87
N TYR A 204 5.71 10.53 11.94
CA TYR A 204 6.98 10.39 12.67
C TYR A 204 7.90 9.32 12.08
N ASP A 205 9.14 9.23 12.59
CA ASP A 205 10.06 8.14 12.25
C ASP A 205 9.65 6.88 13.02
N SER A 206 8.76 6.09 12.43
CA SER A 206 8.23 4.86 13.03
C SER A 206 9.26 3.73 13.20
N HIS A 207 10.51 3.93 12.76
CA HIS A 207 11.62 3.03 13.09
C HIS A 207 12.30 3.38 14.42
N LYS A 208 12.07 4.58 14.93
CA LYS A 208 12.71 5.09 16.15
C LYS A 208 11.71 5.37 17.27
N LEU A 209 10.49 5.77 16.91
CA LEU A 209 9.44 6.18 17.83
C LEU A 209 8.24 5.25 17.68
N ASN A 210 7.56 4.99 18.78
CA ASN A 210 6.29 4.28 18.83
C ASN A 210 5.13 5.24 19.16
N PHE A 211 3.93 4.69 19.36
CA PHE A 211 2.77 5.49 19.72
C PHE A 211 2.94 6.20 21.06
N GLU A 212 3.46 5.54 22.10
CA GLU A 212 3.65 6.12 23.42
C GLU A 212 4.60 7.32 23.42
N ASP A 213 5.63 7.30 22.59
CA ASP A 213 6.59 8.40 22.45
C ASP A 213 5.96 9.67 21.85
N VAL A 214 4.88 9.52 21.08
CA VAL A 214 4.31 10.60 20.26
C VAL A 214 2.82 10.86 20.50
N LYS A 215 2.14 10.09 21.35
CA LYS A 215 0.69 10.18 21.56
C LYS A 215 0.21 11.58 21.92
N ASP A 216 1.04 12.35 22.63
CA ASP A 216 0.72 13.71 23.06
C ASP A 216 0.85 14.75 21.93
N ARG A 217 1.26 14.35 20.73
CA ARG A 217 1.33 15.18 19.52
C ARG A 217 0.07 15.12 18.67
N PHE A 218 -0.73 14.06 18.81
CA PHE A 218 -2.05 14.00 18.18
C PHE A 218 -2.93 15.11 18.77
N ALA A 219 -3.70 15.78 17.91
CA ALA A 219 -4.47 17.00 18.23
C ALA A 219 -3.63 18.26 18.56
N LYS A 220 -2.30 18.21 18.44
CA LYS A 220 -1.44 19.42 18.47
C LYS A 220 -0.92 19.74 17.08
N ASP A 221 -0.13 18.84 16.52
CA ASP A 221 0.62 19.05 15.28
C ASP A 221 0.75 17.78 14.43
N PHE A 222 0.22 16.65 14.90
CA PHE A 222 -0.08 15.47 14.09
C PHE A 222 -1.57 15.42 13.73
N ILE A 223 -1.84 15.29 12.44
CA ILE A 223 -3.17 15.20 11.84
C ILE A 223 -3.29 13.83 11.20
N ILE A 224 -4.02 12.92 11.85
CA ILE A 224 -4.26 11.57 11.33
C ILE A 224 -5.58 11.52 10.57
N ILE A 225 -5.53 11.02 9.33
CA ILE A 225 -6.71 10.77 8.49
C ILE A 225 -7.00 9.26 8.51
N PRO A 226 -8.24 8.82 8.78
CA PRO A 226 -8.50 7.39 8.90
C PRO A 226 -8.45 6.68 7.55
N ASN A 227 -7.55 5.72 7.38
CA ASN A 227 -7.53 4.83 6.22
C ASN A 227 -7.59 3.34 6.65
N PRO A 228 -8.79 2.73 6.66
CA PRO A 228 -8.94 1.31 6.97
C PRO A 228 -8.78 0.41 5.74
N MET A 229 -8.61 0.95 4.54
CA MET A 229 -8.59 0.14 3.30
C MET A 229 -7.23 -0.53 3.08
N TYR A 230 -6.15 0.13 3.47
CA TYR A 230 -4.79 -0.39 3.34
C TYR A 230 -3.82 0.42 4.22
N GLY A 231 -2.61 -0.12 4.42
CA GLY A 231 -1.50 0.63 5.01
C GLY A 231 -0.47 -0.24 5.69
N SER A 232 0.53 0.38 6.33
CA SER A 232 1.57 -0.37 7.05
C SER A 232 1.02 -1.25 8.18
N TRP A 233 -0.15 -0.90 8.73
CA TRP A 233 -0.84 -1.64 9.79
C TRP A 233 -1.38 -3.02 9.36
N THR A 234 -1.47 -3.30 8.05
CA THR A 234 -1.81 -4.65 7.55
C THR A 234 -0.64 -5.63 7.68
N ARG A 235 0.56 -5.14 7.97
CA ARG A 235 1.78 -5.93 8.13
C ARG A 235 2.07 -6.13 9.63
N PRO A 236 2.77 -7.21 10.02
CA PRO A 236 3.26 -7.36 11.38
C PRO A 236 4.09 -6.12 11.78
N PRO A 237 3.94 -5.59 13.01
CA PRO A 237 4.71 -4.44 13.45
C PRO A 237 6.20 -4.76 13.40
N MET A 238 7.00 -3.80 12.94
CA MET A 238 8.44 -4.00 12.71
C MET A 238 9.22 -4.19 14.03
N TYR A 239 8.62 -3.73 15.14
CA TYR A 239 9.04 -4.04 16.51
C TYR A 239 7.87 -4.70 17.24
N PRO A 240 8.10 -5.75 18.05
CA PRO A 240 7.10 -6.21 18.98
C PRO A 240 6.83 -5.07 19.97
N GLU A 241 5.60 -4.56 19.99
CA GLU A 241 5.07 -3.85 21.16
C GLU A 241 5.38 -4.73 22.39
N PRO A 242 5.79 -4.17 23.54
CA PRO A 242 5.82 -4.90 24.80
C PRO A 242 4.39 -5.13 25.29
N TYR A 243 3.53 -5.71 24.46
CA TYR A 243 2.24 -6.17 24.88
C TYR A 243 2.44 -7.50 25.58
N SER A 244 2.45 -7.44 26.92
CA SER A 244 2.39 -8.62 27.76
C SER A 244 1.25 -9.51 27.25
N SER A 245 1.58 -10.71 26.82
CA SER A 245 0.63 -11.77 26.50
C SER A 245 -0.07 -12.23 27.77
N ARG A 246 -1.01 -11.43 28.29
CA ARG A 246 -2.08 -11.99 29.10
C ARG A 246 -3.13 -12.51 28.11
N ASN A 247 -3.17 -13.84 28.04
CA ASN A 247 -4.20 -14.66 27.42
C ASN A 247 -5.55 -13.95 27.26
N ILE A 248 -5.76 -13.37 26.09
CA ILE A 248 -7.11 -13.20 25.56
C ILE A 248 -7.26 -14.34 24.57
N SER A 249 -7.92 -15.40 25.02
CA SER A 249 -8.50 -16.41 24.15
C SER A 249 -9.31 -15.69 23.08
N ARG A 250 -8.80 -15.69 21.84
CA ARG A 250 -9.57 -15.22 20.70
C ARG A 250 -10.84 -16.08 20.62
N PRO A 251 -12.04 -15.48 20.46
CA PRO A 251 -13.21 -16.26 20.13
C PRO A 251 -12.96 -16.98 18.81
N ASN A 252 -13.19 -18.29 18.85
CA ASN A 252 -13.06 -19.23 17.76
C ASN A 252 -13.93 -18.77 16.57
N THR A 253 -13.37 -17.99 15.66
CA THR A 253 -13.89 -17.90 14.30
C THR A 253 -13.15 -18.96 13.52
N ALA A 254 -13.89 -20.00 13.12
CA ALA A 254 -13.36 -21.13 12.39
C ALA A 254 -12.50 -20.62 11.22
N ALA A 255 -11.21 -20.94 11.27
CA ALA A 255 -10.35 -20.87 10.11
C ALA A 255 -11.03 -21.68 8.98
N PRO A 256 -11.03 -21.21 7.72
CA PRO A 256 -11.38 -22.08 6.62
C PRO A 256 -10.45 -23.30 6.69
N ALA A 257 -11.03 -24.50 6.58
CA ALA A 257 -10.29 -25.75 6.62
C ALA A 257 -9.05 -25.69 5.71
N GLU A 258 -7.89 -26.03 6.27
CA GLU A 258 -6.67 -26.25 5.49
C GLU A 258 -6.98 -27.28 4.40
N LYS A 259 -6.95 -26.84 3.13
CA LYS A 259 -7.04 -27.77 2.00
C LYS A 259 -5.77 -28.61 1.99
N ASP A 260 -5.99 -29.92 2.07
CA ASP A 260 -5.05 -31.00 1.79
C ASP A 260 -4.10 -30.64 0.63
N THR A 261 -2.81 -30.53 0.96
CA THR A 261 -1.73 -30.08 0.06
C THR A 261 -1.25 -31.16 -0.91
N SER A 262 -1.81 -32.37 -0.87
CA SER A 262 -1.43 -33.49 -1.76
C SER A 262 -1.84 -33.34 -3.23
N SER A 263 -2.54 -32.25 -3.60
CA SER A 263 -3.12 -32.05 -4.94
C SER A 263 -2.67 -30.79 -5.69
N LEU A 264 -1.72 -30.01 -5.15
CA LEU A 264 -1.23 -28.81 -5.83
C LEU A 264 -0.32 -29.19 -7.01
N LYS A 265 -0.70 -28.76 -8.22
CA LYS A 265 0.17 -28.84 -9.41
C LYS A 265 1.24 -27.76 -9.32
N ALA A 266 2.50 -28.12 -9.61
CA ALA A 266 3.59 -27.17 -9.69
C ALA A 266 3.37 -26.16 -10.84
N ILE A 267 3.63 -24.89 -10.56
CA ILE A 267 3.55 -23.76 -11.48
C ILE A 267 4.93 -23.08 -11.62
N THR A 268 5.11 -22.24 -12.64
CA THR A 268 6.36 -21.48 -12.82
C THR A 268 6.45 -20.29 -11.86
N PRO A 269 7.66 -19.71 -11.64
CA PRO A 269 7.81 -18.47 -10.89
C PRO A 269 6.95 -17.31 -11.43
N GLU A 270 6.83 -17.20 -12.75
CA GLU A 270 6.06 -16.15 -13.42
C GLU A 270 4.56 -16.29 -13.12
N GLU A 271 4.04 -17.51 -13.15
CA GLU A 271 2.65 -17.80 -12.80
C GLU A 271 2.37 -17.56 -11.30
N ALA A 272 3.37 -17.78 -10.44
CA ALA A 272 3.24 -17.55 -9.01
C ALA A 272 3.21 -16.06 -8.64
N ILE A 273 3.81 -15.18 -9.45
CA ILE A 273 3.84 -13.73 -9.20
C ILE A 273 2.42 -13.14 -9.15
N ASP A 274 1.50 -13.67 -9.95
CA ASP A 274 0.10 -13.19 -10.02
C ASP A 274 -0.81 -13.79 -8.93
N LYS A 275 -0.28 -14.64 -8.05
CA LYS A 275 -1.05 -15.41 -7.05
C LYS A 275 -0.89 -14.92 -5.61
N VAL A 276 -0.66 -13.61 -5.43
CA VAL A 276 -0.47 -12.99 -4.11
C VAL A 276 -1.62 -13.34 -3.15
N GLY A 277 -1.27 -13.87 -1.98
CA GLY A 277 -2.21 -14.32 -0.96
C GLY A 277 -2.54 -15.81 -1.01
N GLU A 278 -2.28 -16.49 -2.13
CA GLU A 278 -2.51 -17.92 -2.30
C GLU A 278 -1.34 -18.77 -1.78
N LYS A 279 -1.63 -20.01 -1.39
CA LYS A 279 -0.62 -21.07 -1.20
C LYS A 279 -0.44 -21.79 -2.53
N VAL A 280 0.79 -21.83 -3.03
CA VAL A 280 1.14 -22.39 -4.35
C VAL A 280 2.34 -23.33 -4.23
N MET A 281 2.51 -24.20 -5.22
CA MET A 281 3.70 -25.02 -5.39
C MET A 281 4.47 -24.52 -6.62
N VAL A 282 5.72 -24.11 -6.45
CA VAL A 282 6.59 -23.60 -7.53
C VAL A 282 7.70 -24.59 -7.79
N GLU A 283 7.94 -24.94 -9.06
CA GLU A 283 9.11 -25.70 -9.48
C GLU A 283 10.02 -24.81 -10.33
N THR A 284 11.29 -24.63 -9.93
CA THR A 284 12.19 -23.64 -10.54
C THR A 284 13.66 -23.95 -10.26
N GLU A 285 14.55 -23.45 -11.10
CA GLU A 285 15.98 -23.37 -10.78
C GLU A 285 16.26 -22.19 -9.83
N ILE A 286 17.13 -22.41 -8.84
CA ILE A 286 17.67 -21.37 -7.99
C ILE A 286 18.95 -20.82 -8.61
N VAL A 287 18.94 -19.53 -8.91
CA VAL A 287 20.04 -18.83 -9.59
C VAL A 287 21.05 -18.27 -8.60
N SER A 288 20.62 -17.96 -7.38
CA SER A 288 21.53 -17.55 -6.30
C SER A 288 20.90 -17.69 -4.92
N VAL A 289 21.73 -17.96 -3.93
CA VAL A 289 21.36 -17.97 -2.51
C VAL A 289 21.97 -16.77 -1.79
N TYR A 290 21.14 -16.01 -1.08
CA TYR A 290 21.59 -14.96 -0.17
C TYR A 290 21.25 -15.34 1.27
N ASP A 291 22.29 -15.69 2.03
CA ASP A 291 22.21 -15.87 3.47
C ASP A 291 22.77 -14.63 4.21
N PRO A 292 21.91 -13.87 4.92
CA PRO A 292 22.36 -12.77 5.77
C PRO A 292 23.30 -13.22 6.91
N ALA A 293 23.08 -14.40 7.48
CA ALA A 293 23.81 -14.88 8.66
C ALA A 293 25.29 -15.13 8.32
N ALA A 294 25.57 -15.73 7.15
CA ALA A 294 26.93 -15.85 6.60
C ALA A 294 27.68 -14.50 6.43
N LYS A 295 26.96 -13.37 6.45
CA LYS A 295 27.51 -12.01 6.34
C LYS A 295 27.41 -11.21 7.64
N GLY A 296 27.13 -11.86 8.77
CA GLY A 296 26.97 -11.20 10.07
C GLY A 296 25.74 -10.31 10.16
N LYS A 297 24.71 -10.54 9.33
CA LYS A 297 23.45 -9.77 9.30
C LYS A 297 22.28 -10.64 9.75
N GLY A 298 21.27 -10.00 10.34
CA GLY A 298 19.99 -10.65 10.63
C GLY A 298 19.05 -10.61 9.42
N GLY A 299 18.23 -11.65 9.24
CA GLY A 299 17.19 -11.70 8.22
C GLY A 299 16.91 -13.11 7.72
N PRO A 300 15.88 -13.28 6.86
CA PRO A 300 15.62 -14.56 6.22
C PRO A 300 16.62 -14.84 5.10
N VAL A 301 16.81 -16.11 4.80
CA VAL A 301 17.54 -16.55 3.61
C VAL A 301 16.67 -16.34 2.38
N LYS A 302 17.29 -15.95 1.28
CA LYS A 302 16.62 -15.73 -0.01
C LYS A 302 17.18 -16.68 -1.06
N LEU A 303 16.31 -17.45 -1.69
CA LEU A 303 16.62 -18.25 -2.88
C LEU A 303 16.01 -17.53 -4.08
N ASN A 304 16.86 -16.92 -4.91
CA ASN A 304 16.39 -16.13 -6.05
C ASN A 304 16.21 -17.03 -7.27
N THR A 305 15.07 -16.92 -7.95
CA THR A 305 14.78 -17.68 -9.18
C THR A 305 15.22 -16.95 -10.46
N SER A 306 15.70 -15.71 -10.34
CA SER A 306 16.15 -14.87 -11.45
C SER A 306 17.38 -14.06 -11.06
N ARG A 307 18.17 -13.65 -12.06
CA ARG A 307 19.25 -12.66 -11.90
C ARG A 307 18.71 -11.25 -11.67
N ASP A 308 17.51 -10.96 -12.16
CA ASP A 308 16.77 -9.74 -11.81
C ASP A 308 15.87 -10.00 -10.60
N TRP A 309 16.49 -9.92 -9.43
CA TRP A 309 15.89 -10.02 -8.11
C TRP A 309 14.80 -8.99 -7.78
N ASN A 310 14.61 -7.93 -8.58
CA ASN A 310 13.50 -6.99 -8.37
C ASN A 310 12.21 -7.43 -9.06
N GLU A 311 12.33 -8.26 -10.11
CA GLU A 311 11.21 -8.69 -10.95
C GLU A 311 10.90 -10.18 -10.79
N GLY A 312 11.88 -10.99 -10.41
CA GLY A 312 11.72 -12.42 -10.19
C GLY A 312 11.14 -12.78 -8.82
N LEU A 313 10.43 -13.91 -8.76
CA LEU A 313 10.00 -14.52 -7.51
C LEU A 313 11.22 -14.85 -6.64
N THR A 314 11.13 -14.56 -5.35
CA THR A 314 12.16 -14.98 -4.37
C THR A 314 11.54 -15.93 -3.37
N ILE A 315 12.14 -17.09 -3.15
CA ILE A 315 11.72 -18.03 -2.10
C ILE A 315 12.38 -17.60 -0.78
N ILE A 316 11.57 -17.47 0.27
CA ILE A 316 11.97 -16.96 1.58
C ILE A 316 11.84 -18.07 2.60
N LEU A 317 12.95 -18.35 3.29
CA LEU A 317 12.99 -19.31 4.38
C LEU A 317 13.66 -18.71 5.62
N PHE A 318 13.13 -19.05 6.79
CA PHE A 318 13.58 -18.53 8.09
C PHE A 318 14.45 -19.57 8.80
N ASN A 319 15.75 -19.57 8.52
CA ASN A 319 16.69 -20.59 9.02
C ASN A 319 17.44 -20.18 10.30
N LYS A 320 16.77 -19.52 11.25
CA LYS A 320 17.45 -19.02 12.47
C LYS A 320 17.86 -20.15 13.41
N ASP A 321 17.10 -21.23 13.42
CA ASP A 321 17.31 -22.43 14.23
C ASP A 321 18.11 -23.52 13.51
N GLY A 322 18.53 -23.29 12.26
CA GLY A 322 19.25 -24.25 11.43
C GLY A 322 18.36 -25.38 10.87
N SER A 323 17.03 -25.28 10.99
CA SER A 323 16.09 -26.32 10.53
C SER A 323 16.22 -26.66 9.05
N PHE A 324 16.66 -25.72 8.20
CA PHE A 324 16.84 -25.92 6.76
C PHE A 324 18.24 -26.43 6.39
N GLY A 325 19.13 -26.66 7.35
CA GLY A 325 20.54 -27.01 7.11
C GLY A 325 21.32 -25.85 6.49
N ASP A 326 22.41 -26.16 5.76
CA ASP A 326 23.16 -25.17 4.98
C ASP A 326 22.33 -24.75 3.75
N PRO A 327 21.89 -23.49 3.63
CA PRO A 327 21.09 -23.05 2.50
C PRO A 327 21.86 -23.01 1.17
N SER A 328 23.20 -23.02 1.19
CA SER A 328 24.01 -23.05 -0.03
C SER A 328 23.76 -24.29 -0.89
N ARG A 329 23.23 -25.38 -0.29
CA ARG A 329 22.86 -26.61 -1.00
C ARG A 329 21.82 -26.43 -2.10
N PHE A 330 21.04 -25.34 -2.04
CA PHE A 330 20.03 -25.02 -3.05
C PHE A 330 20.61 -24.23 -4.24
N ASP A 331 21.84 -23.71 -4.15
CA ASP A 331 22.42 -22.87 -5.20
C ASP A 331 22.65 -23.66 -6.50
N GLY A 332 22.13 -23.16 -7.62
CA GLY A 332 22.17 -23.85 -8.92
C GLY A 332 21.36 -25.14 -8.99
N LYS A 333 20.44 -25.37 -8.05
CA LYS A 333 19.59 -26.56 -8.03
C LYS A 333 18.18 -26.25 -8.51
N LYS A 334 17.58 -27.23 -9.19
CA LYS A 334 16.14 -27.25 -9.40
C LYS A 334 15.46 -27.64 -8.10
N VAL A 335 14.46 -26.86 -7.69
CA VAL A 335 13.71 -27.08 -6.45
C VAL A 335 12.22 -27.09 -6.73
N ARG A 336 11.49 -27.80 -5.88
CA ARG A 336 10.04 -27.70 -5.77
C ARG A 336 9.72 -27.18 -4.38
N ALA A 337 9.04 -26.05 -4.31
CA ALA A 337 8.75 -25.35 -3.05
C ALA A 337 7.27 -25.02 -2.94
N THR A 338 6.66 -25.34 -1.81
CA THR A 338 5.26 -25.04 -1.50
C THR A 338 5.18 -23.95 -0.45
N GLY A 339 4.58 -22.82 -0.77
CA GLY A 339 4.57 -21.68 0.14
C GLY A 339 3.45 -20.69 -0.13
N LYS A 340 3.36 -19.69 0.72
CA LYS A 340 2.41 -18.59 0.54
C LYS A 340 3.05 -17.48 -0.28
N VAL A 341 2.39 -17.07 -1.35
CA VAL A 341 2.80 -15.91 -2.13
C VAL A 341 2.44 -14.64 -1.36
N GLY A 342 3.42 -13.76 -1.19
CA GLY A 342 3.24 -12.46 -0.54
C GLY A 342 4.10 -11.39 -1.21
N THR A 343 3.97 -10.16 -0.73
CA THR A 343 4.76 -9.03 -1.24
C THR A 343 5.59 -8.41 -0.13
N TYR A 344 6.88 -8.23 -0.35
CA TYR A 344 7.77 -7.49 0.54
C TYR A 344 8.52 -6.41 -0.26
N HIS A 345 8.42 -5.17 0.20
CA HIS A 345 8.98 -4.00 -0.50
C HIS A 345 8.70 -3.90 -2.01
N ASP A 346 7.51 -4.33 -2.46
CA ASP A 346 7.07 -4.29 -3.87
C ASP A 346 7.62 -5.44 -4.74
N THR A 347 8.33 -6.40 -4.14
CA THR A 347 8.79 -7.66 -4.76
C THR A 347 7.90 -8.81 -4.30
N VAL A 348 7.50 -9.67 -5.24
CA VAL A 348 6.72 -10.88 -4.93
C VAL A 348 7.63 -11.98 -4.40
N GLN A 349 7.20 -12.65 -3.35
CA GLN A 349 7.99 -13.64 -2.62
C GLN A 349 7.13 -14.84 -2.27
N LEU A 350 7.74 -16.03 -2.29
CA LEU A 350 7.14 -17.27 -1.81
C LEU A 350 7.72 -17.58 -0.43
N THR A 351 6.92 -17.44 0.63
CA THR A 351 7.35 -17.78 1.99
C THR A 351 7.00 -19.22 2.31
N ILE A 352 8.00 -20.04 2.61
CA ILE A 352 7.82 -21.44 3.03
C ILE A 352 7.83 -21.55 4.55
N GLY A 353 7.09 -22.52 5.10
CA GLY A 353 6.86 -22.67 6.54
C GLY A 353 7.87 -23.55 7.25
N GLY A 354 8.39 -24.59 6.58
CA GLY A 354 9.36 -25.51 7.15
C GLY A 354 10.17 -26.29 6.11
N PRO A 355 11.11 -27.14 6.54
CA PRO A 355 11.98 -27.92 5.63
C PRO A 355 11.22 -28.83 4.67
N ASP A 356 10.06 -29.35 5.07
CA ASP A 356 9.21 -30.21 4.25
C ASP A 356 8.49 -29.45 3.12
N ASP A 357 8.51 -28.12 3.16
CA ASP A 357 7.92 -27.27 2.12
C ASP A 357 8.88 -27.04 0.94
N ILE A 358 10.11 -27.58 0.95
CA ILE A 358 11.06 -27.45 -0.15
C ILE A 358 11.90 -28.71 -0.35
N GLU A 359 11.95 -29.19 -1.60
CA GLU A 359 12.79 -30.31 -2.01
C GLU A 359 13.65 -29.94 -3.22
N ILE A 360 14.84 -30.55 -3.33
CA ILE A 360 15.63 -30.53 -4.56
C ILE A 360 15.04 -31.59 -5.48
N VAL A 361 14.70 -31.20 -6.70
CA VAL A 361 14.24 -32.12 -7.76
C VAL A 361 15.41 -32.38 -8.70
N GLU A 362 15.63 -33.64 -9.05
CA GLU A 362 16.68 -34.08 -9.98
C GLU A 362 16.49 -33.57 -11.41
#